data_AF-A0A838RZP7-F1
#
_entry.id   AF-A0A838RZP7-F1
#
_cell.length_a   1.000
_cell.length_b   1.000
_cell.length_c   1.000
_cell.angle_alpha   90.00
_cell.angle_beta   90.00
_cell.angle_gamma   90.00
#
_symmetry.space_group_name_H-M   'P 1'
#
loop_
_entity.id
_entity.type
_entity.pdbx_description
1 polymer ?
#
loop_
_entity_poly.entity_id
_entity_poly.type
_entity_poly.pdbx_seq_one_letter_code
_entity_poly.pdbx_strand_id
1 'polypeptide(L)'
;DTAEVSRRVPVLLAAALEQGNLFAAMDLRTRLNLIWLAADDPNGARAAVIEALKAWPHEGFHLQHYTSMLALAQIELYTGDVEVAWKHIQGQWKALEQSMLLRIQVLRIEAMHLQARAALATAASGNDNKRRLRVADNMAQRIAREKIAWALPFASLVRAGIAHQEGESSKAVNLLSEAVENFERADIDLYAAATRRRLGEILGSERGRQLIAEADSWMRKQEIKNPAAMTGMLAPGFD
;
A
#
# COMPACT_ATOMS: atom_id res chain seq x y z
N ASP A 1 10.14 12.95 -1.23
CA ASP A 1 9.27 13.93 -0.59
C ASP A 1 7.88 13.87 -1.22
N THR A 2 6.86 13.50 -0.43
CA THR A 2 5.47 13.38 -0.91
C THR A 2 4.79 14.73 -1.11
N ALA A 3 5.18 15.78 -0.38
CA ALA A 3 4.64 17.13 -0.59
C ALA A 3 5.06 17.69 -1.95
N GLU A 4 6.32 17.46 -2.35
CA GLU A 4 6.81 17.84 -3.67
C GLU A 4 6.05 17.12 -4.80
N VAL A 5 5.73 15.84 -4.58
CA VAL A 5 4.94 15.03 -5.52
C VAL A 5 3.49 15.56 -5.59
N SER A 6 2.84 15.82 -4.45
CA SER A 6 1.49 16.42 -4.38
C SER A 6 1.38 17.74 -5.11
N ARG A 7 2.41 18.59 -5.04
CA ARG A 7 2.47 19.87 -5.75
C ARG A 7 2.59 19.72 -7.27
N ARG A 8 3.40 18.76 -7.73
CA ARG A 8 3.78 18.65 -9.15
C ARG A 8 2.80 17.85 -9.99
N VAL A 9 2.16 16.83 -9.42
CA VAL A 9 1.29 15.93 -10.21
C VAL A 9 0.07 16.60 -10.83
N PRO A 10 -0.66 17.51 -10.16
CA PRO A 10 -1.77 18.21 -10.81
C PRO A 10 -1.33 18.98 -12.06
N VAL A 11 -0.15 19.63 -12.00
CA VAL A 11 0.42 20.40 -13.12
C VAL A 11 0.85 19.47 -14.26
N LEU A 12 1.54 18.37 -13.93
CA LEU A 12 1.98 17.39 -14.92
C LEU A 12 0.79 16.65 -15.57
N LEU A 13 -0.27 16.41 -14.80
CA LEU A 13 -1.50 15.78 -15.29
C LEU A 13 -2.25 16.71 -16.24
N ALA A 14 -2.40 17.99 -15.88
CA ALA A 14 -3.02 18.99 -16.75
C ALA A 14 -2.26 19.12 -18.08
N ALA A 15 -0.93 19.22 -18.03
CA ALA A 15 -0.08 19.28 -19.22
C ALA A 15 -0.19 18.00 -20.08
N ALA A 16 -0.21 16.81 -19.46
CA ALA A 16 -0.38 15.56 -20.19
C ALA A 16 -1.74 15.44 -20.89
N LEU A 17 -2.80 15.97 -20.27
CA LEU A 17 -4.14 16.03 -20.86
C LEU A 17 -4.23 17.02 -22.02
N GLU A 18 -3.69 18.23 -21.86
CA GLU A 18 -3.64 19.25 -22.92
C GLU A 18 -2.87 18.77 -24.15
N GLN A 19 -1.84 17.95 -23.95
CA GLN A 19 -1.03 17.38 -25.03
C GLN A 19 -1.60 16.08 -25.61
N GLY A 20 -2.74 15.58 -25.10
CA GLY A 20 -3.31 14.30 -25.52
C GLY A 20 -2.45 13.08 -25.18
N ASN A 21 -1.49 13.23 -24.26
CA ASN A 21 -0.60 12.15 -23.83
C ASN A 21 -1.30 11.27 -22.78
N LEU A 22 -2.20 10.42 -23.26
CA LEU A 22 -3.03 9.53 -22.45
C LEU A 22 -2.20 8.56 -21.61
N PHE A 23 -1.01 8.17 -22.09
CA PHE A 23 -0.09 7.29 -21.37
C PHE A 23 0.48 7.96 -20.11
N ALA A 24 1.02 9.17 -20.24
CA ALA A 24 1.53 9.93 -19.09
C ALA A 24 0.40 10.32 -18.11
N ALA A 25 -0.76 10.71 -18.64
CA ALA A 25 -1.92 11.05 -17.82
C ALA A 25 -2.46 9.86 -17.02
N MET A 26 -2.37 8.64 -17.56
CA MET A 26 -2.76 7.43 -16.86
C MET A 26 -1.73 7.01 -15.80
N ASP A 27 -0.43 7.10 -16.10
CA ASP A 27 0.64 6.75 -15.15
C ASP A 27 0.61 7.68 -13.93
N LEU A 28 0.43 8.99 -14.15
CA LEU A 28 0.26 9.99 -13.09
C LEU A 28 -1.01 9.73 -12.24
N ARG A 29 -2.14 9.33 -12.84
CA ARG A 29 -3.38 9.06 -12.09
C ARG A 29 -3.33 7.77 -11.28
N THR A 30 -2.66 6.75 -11.78
CA THR A 30 -2.73 5.39 -11.21
C THR A 30 -1.53 5.07 -10.33
N ARG A 31 -0.30 5.47 -10.69
CA ARG A 31 0.88 5.30 -9.83
C ARG A 31 1.01 6.37 -8.75
N LEU A 32 0.43 7.56 -8.96
CA LEU A 32 0.48 8.66 -7.99
C LEU A 32 -0.88 8.93 -7.33
N ASN A 33 -1.75 7.91 -7.33
CA ASN A 33 -3.05 7.92 -6.65
C ASN A 33 -2.95 8.29 -5.14
N LEU A 34 -1.80 8.02 -4.53
CA LEU A 34 -1.48 8.39 -3.15
C LEU A 34 -1.70 9.88 -2.84
N ILE A 35 -1.64 10.78 -3.84
CA ILE A 35 -1.83 12.22 -3.64
C ILE A 35 -3.29 12.56 -3.31
N TRP A 36 -4.23 11.92 -3.99
CA TRP A 36 -5.66 12.08 -3.69
C TRP A 36 -5.96 11.57 -2.28
N LEU A 37 -5.38 10.43 -1.91
CA LEU A 37 -5.53 9.86 -0.57
C LEU A 37 -4.84 10.70 0.51
N ALA A 38 -3.67 11.28 0.23
CA ALA A 38 -3.03 12.24 1.13
C ALA A 38 -3.93 13.47 1.37
N ALA A 39 -4.62 13.95 0.33
CA ALA A 39 -5.59 15.02 0.40
C ALA A 39 -6.95 14.61 1.01
N ASP A 40 -7.10 13.35 1.44
CA ASP A 40 -8.33 12.73 1.95
C ASP A 40 -9.50 12.81 0.96
N ASP A 41 -9.21 12.59 -0.33
CA ASP A 41 -10.19 12.56 -1.41
C ASP A 41 -10.24 11.19 -2.14
N PRO A 42 -10.74 10.13 -1.47
CA PRO A 42 -10.88 8.81 -2.08
C PRO A 42 -11.93 8.78 -3.21
N ASN A 43 -12.87 9.74 -3.24
CA ASN A 43 -13.87 9.81 -4.30
C ASN A 43 -13.28 10.38 -5.60
N GLY A 44 -12.50 11.45 -5.51
CA GLY A 44 -11.73 12.00 -6.62
C GLY A 44 -10.71 11.00 -7.16
N ALA A 45 -10.02 10.28 -6.26
CA ALA A 45 -9.16 9.15 -6.60
C ALA A 45 -9.89 8.10 -7.46
N ARG A 46 -11.05 7.64 -7.00
CA ARG A 46 -11.84 6.61 -7.70
C ARG A 46 -12.36 7.11 -9.05
N ALA A 47 -12.85 8.35 -9.11
CA ALA A 47 -13.28 8.97 -10.36
C ALA A 47 -12.13 9.05 -11.38
N ALA A 48 -10.94 9.46 -10.94
CA ALA A 48 -9.76 9.56 -11.81
C ALA A 48 -9.35 8.19 -12.40
N VAL A 49 -9.43 7.10 -11.62
CA VAL A 49 -9.14 5.75 -12.11
C VAL A 49 -10.21 5.28 -13.10
N ILE A 50 -11.50 5.51 -12.81
CA ILE A 50 -12.61 5.14 -13.71
C ILE A 50 -12.48 5.85 -15.06
N GLU A 51 -12.19 7.16 -15.05
CA GLU A 51 -11.98 7.92 -16.29
C GLU A 51 -10.78 7.41 -17.08
N ALA A 52 -9.67 7.04 -16.41
CA ALA A 52 -8.52 6.45 -17.06
C ALA A 52 -8.84 5.10 -17.72
N LEU A 53 -9.64 4.25 -17.07
CA LEU A 53 -10.06 2.95 -17.59
C LEU A 53 -10.98 3.07 -18.82
N LYS A 54 -11.89 4.05 -18.84
CA LYS A 54 -12.78 4.29 -20.00
C LYS A 54 -12.02 4.59 -21.29
N ALA A 55 -10.86 5.23 -21.19
CA ALA A 55 -10.05 5.61 -22.33
C ALA A 55 -9.22 4.46 -22.93
N TRP A 56 -9.25 3.24 -22.36
CA TRP A 56 -8.31 2.18 -22.72
C TRP A 56 -8.98 0.80 -22.98
N PRO A 57 -9.61 0.60 -24.16
CA PRO A 57 -10.08 -0.72 -24.58
C PRO A 57 -8.98 -1.46 -25.36
N HIS A 58 -8.25 -2.37 -24.72
CA HIS A 58 -7.29 -3.25 -25.43
C HIS A 58 -7.35 -4.68 -24.91
N GLU A 59 -7.14 -5.66 -25.81
CA GLU A 59 -7.00 -7.07 -25.46
C GLU A 59 -5.73 -7.32 -24.62
N GLY A 60 -5.83 -8.20 -23.62
CA GLY A 60 -4.72 -8.61 -22.76
C GLY A 60 -4.52 -7.77 -21.50
N PHE A 61 -3.59 -8.20 -20.63
CA PHE A 61 -3.31 -7.54 -19.35
C PHE A 61 -2.00 -6.75 -19.41
N HIS A 62 -2.13 -5.43 -19.55
CA HIS A 62 -1.02 -4.46 -19.64
C HIS A 62 -0.75 -3.71 -18.34
N LEU A 63 0.33 -2.94 -18.29
CA LEU A 63 0.74 -2.15 -17.11
C LEU A 63 -0.39 -1.25 -16.60
N GLN A 64 -1.20 -0.71 -17.49
CA GLN A 64 -2.36 0.13 -17.21
C GLN A 64 -3.44 -0.57 -16.37
N HIS A 65 -3.66 -1.86 -16.61
CA HIS A 65 -4.57 -2.67 -15.80
C HIS A 65 -3.97 -2.93 -14.42
N TYR A 66 -2.67 -3.20 -14.36
CA TYR A 66 -1.96 -3.35 -13.10
C TYR A 66 -2.03 -2.09 -12.23
N THR A 67 -1.73 -0.92 -12.80
CA THR A 67 -1.75 0.33 -12.04
C THR A 67 -3.16 0.73 -11.63
N SER A 68 -4.18 0.42 -12.44
CA SER A 68 -5.59 0.60 -12.05
C SER A 68 -6.01 -0.35 -10.92
N MET A 69 -5.59 -1.62 -10.99
CA MET A 69 -5.80 -2.60 -9.91
C MET A 69 -5.14 -2.13 -8.60
N LEU A 70 -3.89 -1.64 -8.68
CA LEU A 70 -3.17 -1.08 -7.53
C LEU A 70 -3.92 0.12 -6.93
N ALA A 71 -4.30 1.09 -7.76
CA ALA A 71 -4.98 2.30 -7.32
C ALA A 71 -6.33 2.00 -6.65
N LEU A 72 -7.17 1.16 -7.27
CA LEU A 72 -8.45 0.76 -6.69
C LEU A 72 -8.27 0.03 -5.36
N ALA A 73 -7.34 -0.93 -5.30
CA ALA A 73 -7.08 -1.66 -4.05
C ALA A 73 -6.59 -0.73 -2.92
N GLN A 74 -5.74 0.26 -3.25
CA GLN A 74 -5.32 1.29 -2.28
C GLN A 74 -6.50 2.13 -1.78
N ILE A 75 -7.38 2.57 -2.69
CA ILE A 75 -8.59 3.34 -2.32
C ILE A 75 -9.46 2.52 -1.37
N GLU A 76 -9.75 1.26 -1.72
CA GLU A 76 -10.63 0.42 -0.90
C GLU A 76 -9.99 0.05 0.46
N LEU A 77 -8.66 -0.12 0.52
CA LEU A 77 -7.96 -0.27 1.80
C LEU A 77 -7.99 1.01 2.64
N TYR A 78 -7.93 2.18 1.99
CA TYR A 78 -8.00 3.48 2.66
C TYR A 78 -9.39 3.78 3.23
N THR A 79 -10.46 3.41 2.50
CA THR A 79 -11.85 3.61 2.94
C THR A 79 -12.35 2.52 3.90
N GLY A 80 -11.58 1.43 4.07
CA GLY A 80 -11.96 0.30 4.92
C GLY A 80 -12.79 -0.78 4.22
N ASP A 81 -12.99 -0.67 2.90
CA ASP A 81 -13.68 -1.65 2.05
C ASP A 81 -12.79 -2.87 1.74
N VAL A 82 -12.21 -3.47 2.77
CA VAL A 82 -11.12 -4.47 2.69
C VAL A 82 -11.48 -5.71 1.87
N GLU A 83 -12.73 -6.18 1.95
CA GLU A 83 -13.21 -7.32 1.16
C GLU A 83 -13.38 -6.98 -0.33
N VAL A 84 -13.70 -5.72 -0.65
CA VAL A 84 -13.75 -5.24 -2.04
C VAL A 84 -12.34 -5.19 -2.61
N ALA A 85 -11.38 -4.63 -1.86
CA ALA A 85 -9.97 -4.61 -2.22
C ALA A 85 -9.46 -6.03 -2.53
N TRP A 86 -9.75 -6.97 -1.63
CA TRP A 86 -9.36 -8.37 -1.79
C TRP A 86 -9.94 -9.00 -3.06
N LYS A 87 -11.26 -8.86 -3.29
CA LYS A 87 -11.93 -9.41 -4.48
C LYS A 87 -11.37 -8.84 -5.78
N HIS A 88 -11.10 -7.54 -5.82
CA HIS A 88 -10.50 -6.88 -7.00
C HIS A 88 -9.12 -7.44 -7.33
N ILE A 89 -8.26 -7.62 -6.33
CA ILE A 89 -6.93 -8.21 -6.52
C ILE A 89 -7.06 -9.66 -6.99
N GLN A 90 -7.88 -10.47 -6.31
CA GLN A 90 -8.04 -11.89 -6.66
C GLN A 90 -8.61 -12.09 -8.08
N GLY A 91 -9.56 -11.27 -8.49
CA GLY A 91 -10.18 -11.34 -9.81
C GLY A 91 -9.19 -11.10 -10.95
N GLN A 92 -8.13 -10.33 -10.71
CA GLN A 92 -7.14 -9.95 -11.72
C GLN A 92 -5.80 -10.69 -11.58
N TRP A 93 -5.58 -11.39 -10.47
CA TRP A 93 -4.28 -12.01 -10.15
C TRP A 93 -3.78 -12.98 -11.22
N LYS A 94 -4.67 -13.85 -11.72
CA LYS A 94 -4.32 -14.82 -12.78
C LYS A 94 -3.90 -14.13 -14.08
N ALA A 95 -4.57 -13.05 -14.45
CA ALA A 95 -4.23 -12.28 -15.64
C ALA A 95 -2.89 -11.54 -15.45
N LEU A 96 -2.63 -11.01 -14.25
CA LEU A 96 -1.33 -10.42 -13.90
C LEU A 96 -0.20 -11.46 -13.96
N GLU A 97 -0.40 -12.69 -13.48
CA GLU A 97 0.59 -13.78 -13.57
C GLU A 97 0.90 -14.18 -15.02
N GLN A 98 -0.09 -14.07 -15.90
CA GLN A 98 0.06 -14.33 -17.33
C GLN A 98 0.60 -13.11 -18.10
N SER A 99 0.51 -11.91 -17.51
CA SER A 99 1.15 -10.70 -18.02
C SER A 99 2.63 -10.72 -17.70
N MET A 100 3.48 -10.44 -18.67
CA MET A 100 4.94 -10.44 -18.51
C MET A 100 5.44 -9.42 -17.45
N LEU A 101 4.55 -8.63 -16.85
CA LEU A 101 4.82 -7.62 -15.83
C LEU A 101 5.49 -8.18 -14.59
N LEU A 102 5.11 -9.38 -14.12
CA LEU A 102 5.75 -9.99 -12.95
C LEU A 102 7.20 -10.41 -13.22
N ARG A 103 7.73 -10.30 -14.44
CA ARG A 103 9.18 -10.43 -14.69
C ARG A 103 9.95 -9.20 -14.21
N ILE A 104 9.31 -8.03 -14.18
CA ILE A 104 9.88 -6.80 -13.65
C ILE A 104 9.85 -6.87 -12.13
N GLN A 105 11.03 -6.94 -11.52
CA GLN A 105 11.18 -7.22 -10.09
C GLN A 105 10.43 -6.24 -9.18
N VAL A 106 10.48 -4.94 -9.49
CA VAL A 106 9.78 -3.91 -8.71
C VAL A 106 8.26 -4.14 -8.72
N LEU A 107 7.67 -4.38 -9.90
CA LEU A 107 6.22 -4.66 -10.01
C LEU A 107 5.85 -5.97 -9.33
N ARG A 108 6.74 -6.97 -9.40
CA ARG A 108 6.54 -8.26 -8.73
C ARG A 108 6.47 -8.10 -7.21
N ILE A 109 7.40 -7.34 -6.61
CA ILE A 109 7.42 -7.04 -5.18
C ILE A 109 6.18 -6.22 -4.79
N GLU A 110 5.85 -5.18 -5.55
CA GLU A 110 4.70 -4.31 -5.31
C GLU A 110 3.37 -5.09 -5.35
N ALA A 111 3.20 -5.98 -6.34
CA ALA A 111 2.04 -6.86 -6.45
C ALA A 111 1.91 -7.84 -5.28
N MET A 112 3.00 -8.52 -4.91
CA MET A 112 3.02 -9.43 -3.75
C MET A 112 2.67 -8.69 -2.46
N HIS A 113 3.24 -7.50 -2.28
CA HIS A 113 2.99 -6.69 -1.09
C HIS A 113 1.54 -6.17 -1.03
N LEU A 114 0.97 -5.76 -2.17
CA LEU A 114 -0.45 -5.40 -2.24
C LEU A 114 -1.36 -6.56 -1.86
N GLN A 115 -1.11 -7.76 -2.39
CA GLN A 115 -1.90 -8.95 -2.06
C GLN A 115 -1.75 -9.33 -0.57
N ALA A 116 -0.54 -9.21 0.00
CA ALA A 116 -0.29 -9.46 1.41
C ALA A 116 -1.07 -8.50 2.32
N ARG A 117 -1.07 -7.20 2.00
CA ARG A 117 -1.82 -6.18 2.75
C ARG A 117 -3.32 -6.42 2.71
N ALA A 118 -3.89 -6.72 1.54
CA ALA A 118 -5.31 -7.04 1.43
C ALA A 118 -5.68 -8.33 2.18
N ALA A 119 -4.80 -9.34 2.17
CA ALA A 119 -4.99 -10.53 2.99
C ALA A 119 -5.01 -10.21 4.49
N LEU A 120 -4.05 -9.42 4.99
CA LEU A 120 -4.01 -9.01 6.40
C LEU A 120 -5.23 -8.19 6.81
N ALA A 121 -5.64 -7.24 5.98
CA ALA A 121 -6.80 -6.38 6.24
C ALA A 121 -8.09 -7.21 6.36
N THR A 122 -8.29 -8.17 5.46
CA THR A 122 -9.48 -9.05 5.48
C THR A 122 -9.44 -10.10 6.58
N ALA A 123 -8.25 -10.60 6.97
CA ALA A 123 -8.08 -11.54 8.07
C ALA A 123 -8.57 -10.97 9.41
N ALA A 124 -8.37 -9.67 9.63
CA ALA A 124 -8.84 -8.96 10.82
C ALA A 124 -10.38 -8.84 10.88
N SER A 125 -11.09 -8.94 9.75
CA SER A 125 -12.53 -8.65 9.66
C SER A 125 -13.47 -9.88 9.58
N GLY A 126 -13.00 -11.14 9.57
CA GLY A 126 -13.95 -12.27 9.43
C GLY A 126 -13.46 -13.74 9.37
N ASN A 127 -14.36 -14.60 8.88
CA ASN A 127 -14.41 -16.08 9.05
C ASN A 127 -13.40 -16.95 8.24
N ASP A 128 -12.33 -16.39 7.66
CA ASP A 128 -11.30 -17.17 6.92
C ASP A 128 -9.87 -16.72 7.26
N ASN A 129 -9.68 -16.25 8.50
CA ASN A 129 -8.45 -15.67 9.02
C ASN A 129 -7.21 -16.55 8.69
N LYS A 130 -7.24 -17.85 9.01
CA LYS A 130 -6.10 -18.76 8.78
C LYS A 130 -5.65 -18.84 7.31
N ARG A 131 -6.60 -18.87 6.37
CA ARG A 131 -6.24 -18.94 4.94
C ARG A 131 -5.68 -17.61 4.46
N ARG A 132 -6.25 -16.49 4.90
CA ARG A 132 -5.78 -15.15 4.57
C ARG A 132 -4.37 -14.91 5.12
N LEU A 133 -4.11 -15.22 6.37
CA LEU A 133 -2.76 -15.14 6.96
C LEU A 133 -1.76 -16.01 6.21
N ARG A 134 -2.16 -17.21 5.75
CA ARG A 134 -1.29 -18.05 4.92
C ARG A 134 -0.95 -17.42 3.57
N VAL A 135 -1.87 -16.68 2.95
CA VAL A 135 -1.56 -15.91 1.72
C VAL A 135 -0.58 -14.79 2.04
N ALA A 136 -0.81 -14.03 3.12
CA ALA A 136 0.09 -12.96 3.55
C ALA A 136 1.51 -13.50 3.82
N ASP A 137 1.63 -14.62 4.54
CA ASP A 137 2.92 -15.25 4.83
C ASP A 137 3.64 -15.71 3.55
N ASN A 138 2.92 -16.36 2.63
CA ASN A 138 3.49 -16.78 1.35
C ASN A 138 4.05 -15.58 0.57
N MET A 139 3.30 -14.47 0.50
CA MET A 139 3.78 -13.26 -0.17
C MET A 139 5.00 -12.66 0.55
N ALA A 140 4.99 -12.58 1.88
CA ALA A 140 6.14 -12.11 2.66
C ALA A 140 7.41 -12.96 2.41
N GLN A 141 7.26 -14.29 2.37
CA GLN A 141 8.35 -15.21 2.04
C GLN A 141 8.89 -14.97 0.62
N ARG A 142 8.01 -14.74 -0.36
CA ARG A 142 8.41 -14.46 -1.74
C ARG A 142 9.14 -13.12 -1.86
N ILE A 143 8.65 -12.07 -1.20
CA ILE A 143 9.33 -10.76 -1.13
C ILE A 143 10.73 -10.91 -0.52
N ALA A 144 10.85 -11.61 0.61
CA ALA A 144 12.15 -11.82 1.25
C ALA A 144 13.16 -12.58 0.35
N ARG A 145 12.68 -13.46 -0.53
CA ARG A 145 13.52 -14.21 -1.48
C ARG A 145 14.05 -13.37 -2.64
N GLU A 146 13.51 -12.17 -2.87
CA GLU A 146 14.06 -11.24 -3.85
C GLU A 146 15.43 -10.69 -3.42
N LYS A 147 15.79 -10.81 -2.13
CA LYS A 147 17.11 -10.47 -1.57
C LYS A 147 17.59 -9.05 -1.92
N ILE A 148 16.67 -8.09 -1.93
CA ILE A 148 16.99 -6.68 -2.12
C ILE A 148 16.66 -5.91 -0.86
N ALA A 149 17.63 -5.10 -0.41
CA ALA A 149 17.59 -4.39 0.87
C ALA A 149 16.29 -3.58 1.07
N TRP A 150 15.85 -2.82 0.05
CA TRP A 150 14.63 -2.01 0.14
C TRP A 150 13.34 -2.84 0.23
N ALA A 151 13.37 -4.11 -0.19
CA ALA A 151 12.20 -4.99 -0.20
C ALA A 151 11.99 -5.73 1.13
N LEU A 152 13.08 -5.99 1.87
CA LEU A 152 13.06 -6.69 3.16
C LEU A 152 12.09 -6.09 4.19
N PRO A 153 12.05 -4.75 4.43
CA PRO A 153 11.16 -4.20 5.45
C PRO A 153 9.66 -4.43 5.14
N PHE A 154 9.26 -4.56 3.87
CA PHE A 154 7.89 -4.95 3.52
C PHE A 154 7.55 -6.37 3.99
N ALA A 155 8.48 -7.32 3.87
CA ALA A 155 8.28 -8.67 4.38
C ALA A 155 8.18 -8.69 5.91
N SER A 156 9.02 -7.91 6.60
CA SER A 156 8.98 -7.79 8.07
C SER A 156 7.68 -7.15 8.56
N LEU A 157 7.20 -6.09 7.88
CA LEU A 157 5.91 -5.45 8.18
C LEU A 157 4.73 -6.42 8.03
N VAL A 158 4.68 -7.20 6.94
CA VAL A 158 3.63 -8.21 6.76
C VAL A 158 3.68 -9.26 7.86
N ARG A 159 4.87 -9.77 8.19
CA ARG A 159 5.05 -10.76 9.26
C ARG A 159 4.69 -10.22 10.64
N ALA A 160 4.91 -8.93 10.88
CA ALA A 160 4.45 -8.28 12.11
C ALA A 160 2.93 -8.29 12.23
N GLY A 161 2.21 -8.01 11.12
CA GLY A 161 0.75 -8.07 11.08
C GLY A 161 0.23 -9.49 11.35
N ILE A 162 0.88 -10.51 10.79
CA ILE A 162 0.56 -11.92 11.07
C ILE A 162 0.76 -12.21 12.56
N ALA A 163 1.96 -11.90 13.09
CA ALA A 163 2.28 -12.14 14.50
C ALA A 163 1.30 -11.43 15.45
N HIS A 164 0.89 -10.22 15.11
CA HIS A 164 -0.11 -9.48 15.89
C HIS A 164 -1.48 -10.20 15.89
N GLN A 165 -1.99 -10.60 14.73
CA GLN A 165 -3.27 -11.31 14.63
C GLN A 165 -3.24 -12.72 15.22
N GLU A 166 -2.05 -13.33 15.36
CA GLU A 166 -1.84 -14.60 16.07
C GLU A 166 -1.65 -14.41 17.59
N GLY A 167 -1.67 -13.19 18.11
CA GLY A 167 -1.50 -12.86 19.53
C GLY A 167 -0.04 -12.85 20.01
N GLU A 168 0.93 -12.96 19.09
CA GLU A 168 2.37 -12.98 19.37
C GLU A 168 2.94 -11.56 19.54
N SER A 169 2.42 -10.80 20.50
CA SER A 169 2.68 -9.36 20.67
C SER A 169 4.17 -8.99 20.71
N SER A 170 5.00 -9.73 21.47
CA SER A 170 6.44 -9.45 21.56
C SER A 170 7.16 -9.64 20.21
N LYS A 171 6.74 -10.62 19.42
CA LYS A 171 7.29 -10.88 18.08
C LYS A 171 6.84 -9.78 17.11
N ALA A 172 5.58 -9.35 17.18
CA ALA A 172 5.08 -8.23 16.38
C ALA A 172 5.88 -6.95 16.66
N VAL A 173 6.13 -6.61 17.93
CA VAL A 173 6.93 -5.45 18.36
C VAL A 173 8.36 -5.51 17.81
N ASN A 174 9.03 -6.67 17.92
CA ASN A 174 10.39 -6.84 17.39
C ASN A 174 10.43 -6.67 15.87
N LEU A 175 9.49 -7.29 15.15
CA LEU A 175 9.40 -7.20 13.69
C LEU A 175 9.08 -5.78 13.20
N LEU A 176 8.20 -5.05 13.89
CA LEU A 176 7.91 -3.65 13.58
C LEU A 176 9.11 -2.76 13.85
N SER A 177 9.82 -2.97 14.95
CA SER A 177 11.02 -2.18 15.27
C SER A 177 12.09 -2.36 14.19
N GLU A 178 12.35 -3.60 13.78
CA GLU A 178 13.25 -3.92 12.66
C GLU A 178 12.77 -3.29 11.34
N ALA A 179 11.46 -3.36 11.05
CA ALA A 179 10.89 -2.80 9.83
C ALA A 179 11.02 -1.27 9.79
N VAL A 180 10.82 -0.55 10.91
CA VAL A 180 11.03 0.91 10.99
C VAL A 180 12.47 1.26 10.61
N GLU A 181 13.46 0.64 11.27
CA GLU A 181 14.88 0.92 11.01
C GLU A 181 15.26 0.65 9.55
N ASN A 182 14.75 -0.45 8.98
CA ASN A 182 15.06 -0.83 7.60
C ASN A 182 14.34 0.03 6.56
N PHE A 183 13.12 0.53 6.84
CA PHE A 183 12.48 1.51 5.97
C PHE A 183 13.20 2.86 6.00
N GLU A 184 13.67 3.31 7.16
CA GLU A 184 14.48 4.53 7.30
C GLU A 184 15.80 4.41 6.54
N ARG A 185 16.53 3.29 6.69
CA ARG A 185 17.77 3.04 5.94
C ARG A 185 17.59 2.95 4.43
N ALA A 186 16.38 2.64 3.97
CA ALA A 186 16.03 2.55 2.56
C ALA A 186 15.36 3.84 2.02
N ASP A 187 15.27 4.91 2.84
CA ASP A 187 14.61 6.17 2.51
C ASP A 187 13.13 5.99 2.06
N ILE A 188 12.42 5.01 2.65
CA ILE A 188 10.99 4.76 2.42
C ILE A 188 10.16 5.34 3.58
N ASP A 189 10.28 6.66 3.76
CA ASP A 189 9.84 7.35 4.98
C ASP A 189 8.34 7.20 5.30
N LEU A 190 7.48 7.15 4.28
CA LEU A 190 6.04 7.00 4.48
C LEU A 190 5.69 5.64 5.12
N TYR A 191 6.36 4.57 4.71
CA TYR A 191 6.21 3.26 5.33
C TYR A 191 6.88 3.22 6.71
N ALA A 192 8.02 3.91 6.90
CA ALA A 192 8.62 4.05 8.23
C ALA A 192 7.64 4.71 9.21
N ALA A 193 6.99 5.80 8.82
CA ALA A 193 6.00 6.50 9.63
C ALA A 193 4.76 5.64 9.93
N ALA A 194 4.18 4.97 8.93
CA ALA A 194 3.04 4.08 9.15
C ALA A 194 3.38 2.91 10.09
N THR A 195 4.57 2.31 9.90
CA THR A 195 5.06 1.21 10.75
C THR A 195 5.33 1.69 12.18
N ARG A 196 5.91 2.88 12.36
CA ARG A 196 6.15 3.51 13.67
C ARG A 196 4.83 3.77 14.42
N ARG A 197 3.79 4.20 13.69
CA ARG A 197 2.45 4.38 14.27
C ARG A 197 1.89 3.04 14.77
N ARG A 198 1.96 1.96 13.97
CA ARG A 198 1.55 0.61 14.40
C ARG A 198 2.34 0.10 15.60
N LEU A 199 3.65 0.34 15.64
CA LEU A 199 4.48 -0.01 16.79
C LEU A 199 4.00 0.70 18.06
N GLY A 200 3.67 1.99 17.94
CA GLY A 200 3.13 2.76 19.05
C GLY A 200 1.77 2.26 19.55
N GLU A 201 0.89 1.85 18.64
CA GLU A 201 -0.42 1.27 18.96
C GLU A 201 -0.28 -0.04 19.76
N ILE A 202 0.60 -0.95 19.34
CA ILE A 202 0.81 -2.23 20.05
C ILE A 202 1.42 -2.02 21.45
N LEU A 203 2.33 -1.06 21.59
CA LEU A 203 3.04 -0.86 22.86
C LEU A 203 2.15 -0.31 23.98
N GLY A 204 1.10 0.45 23.68
CA GLY A 204 0.11 0.97 24.66
C GLY A 204 0.67 1.85 25.80
N SER A 205 1.97 2.09 25.83
CA SER A 205 2.70 2.80 26.88
C SER A 205 2.89 4.28 26.55
N GLU A 206 3.50 5.05 27.46
CA GLU A 206 3.92 6.43 27.16
C GLU A 206 4.85 6.48 25.94
N ARG A 207 5.77 5.51 25.82
CA ARG A 207 6.61 5.38 24.62
C ARG A 207 5.76 5.11 23.38
N GLY A 208 4.71 4.31 23.49
CA GLY A 208 3.77 4.06 22.39
C GLY A 208 3.07 5.33 21.92
N ARG A 209 2.56 6.15 22.85
CA ARG A 209 1.95 7.45 22.53
C ARG A 209 2.90 8.39 21.81
N GLN A 210 4.16 8.45 22.25
CA GLN A 210 5.18 9.27 21.59
C GLN A 210 5.43 8.82 20.15
N LEU A 211 5.54 7.52 19.89
CA LEU A 211 5.73 6.97 18.55
C LEU A 211 4.57 7.30 17.61
N ILE A 212 3.33 7.24 18.10
CA ILE A 212 2.14 7.65 17.34
C ILE A 212 2.21 9.14 17.02
N ALA A 213 2.51 9.98 18.01
CA ALA A 213 2.59 11.43 17.82
C ALA A 213 3.71 11.84 16.83
N GLU A 214 4.87 11.19 16.89
CA GLU A 214 5.98 11.38 15.96
C GLU A 214 5.56 11.01 14.52
N ALA A 215 4.94 9.85 14.33
CA ALA A 215 4.46 9.39 13.03
C ALA A 215 3.39 10.33 12.44
N ASP A 216 2.38 10.68 13.23
CA ASP A 216 1.31 11.60 12.84
C ASP A 216 1.86 12.99 12.50
N SER A 217 2.79 13.52 13.30
CA SER A 217 3.41 14.81 13.03
C SER A 217 4.20 14.79 11.73
N TRP A 218 4.94 13.71 11.47
CA TRP A 218 5.67 13.56 10.22
C TRP A 218 4.71 13.48 9.02
N MET A 219 3.65 12.66 9.09
CA MET A 219 2.67 12.54 8.00
C MET A 219 1.96 13.87 7.72
N ARG A 220 1.59 14.63 8.76
CA ARG A 220 0.99 15.97 8.58
C ARG A 220 1.95 16.96 7.90
N LYS A 221 3.26 16.91 8.21
CA LYS A 221 4.28 17.72 7.51
C LYS A 221 4.40 17.36 6.03
N GLN A 222 4.02 16.14 5.67
CA GLN A 222 3.95 15.64 4.29
C GLN A 222 2.59 15.90 3.62
N GLU A 223 1.75 16.76 4.21
CA GLU A 223 0.41 17.12 3.73
C GLU A 223 -0.61 15.97 3.72
N ILE A 224 -0.35 14.89 4.47
CA ILE A 224 -1.33 13.81 4.65
C ILE A 224 -2.35 14.24 5.71
N LYS A 225 -3.59 14.48 5.27
CA LYS A 225 -4.68 14.96 6.14
C LYS A 225 -5.16 13.92 7.14
N ASN A 226 -5.16 12.64 6.75
CA ASN A 226 -5.65 11.55 7.59
C ASN A 226 -4.56 10.46 7.79
N PRO A 227 -3.65 10.65 8.77
CA PRO A 227 -2.61 9.68 9.10
C PRO A 227 -3.13 8.29 9.46
N ALA A 228 -4.30 8.20 10.09
CA ALA A 228 -4.89 6.93 10.49
C ALA A 228 -5.32 6.10 9.28
N ALA A 229 -6.11 6.67 8.36
CA ALA A 229 -6.53 5.98 7.14
C ALA A 229 -5.33 5.65 6.23
N MET A 230 -4.37 6.57 6.12
CA MET A 230 -3.11 6.32 5.39
C MET A 230 -2.35 5.13 6.00
N THR A 231 -2.27 5.05 7.32
CA THR A 231 -1.65 3.91 8.03
C THR A 231 -2.44 2.62 7.83
N GLY A 232 -3.77 2.66 7.89
CA GLY A 232 -4.63 1.50 7.61
C GLY A 232 -4.41 0.93 6.21
N MET A 233 -4.22 1.77 5.21
CA MET A 233 -3.91 1.36 3.83
C MET A 233 -2.50 0.77 3.66
N LEU A 234 -1.50 1.37 4.30
CA LEU A 234 -0.09 0.98 4.13
C LEU A 234 0.31 -0.21 5.01
N ALA A 235 -0.20 -0.26 6.23
CA ALA A 235 0.11 -1.24 7.26
C ALA A 235 -1.18 -1.78 7.91
N PRO A 236 -2.04 -2.50 7.18
CA PRO A 236 -3.26 -3.09 7.74
C PRO A 236 -2.97 -4.29 8.64
N GLY A 237 -3.99 -4.69 9.41
CA GLY A 237 -3.97 -5.92 10.20
C GLY A 237 -3.50 -5.78 11.64
N PHE A 238 -3.62 -4.59 12.20
CA PHE A 238 -3.28 -4.24 13.60
C PHE A 238 -4.44 -3.59 14.34
N ASP A 239 -5.66 -3.73 13.80
CA ASP A 239 -6.90 -3.15 14.31
C ASP A 239 -7.75 -4.24 15.00
#